data_AF-A0A7G2JWU0-F1
#
_entry.id   AF-A0A7G2JWU0-F1
#
_cell.length_a   1.000
_cell.length_b   1.000
_cell.length_c   1.000
_cell.angle_alpha   90.00
_cell.angle_beta   90.00
_cell.angle_gamma   90.00
#
_symmetry.space_group_name_H-M   'P 1'
#
loop_
_entity.id
_entity.type
_entity.pdbx_description
1 polymer ?
#
loop_
_entity_poly.entity_id
_entity_poly.type
_entity_poly.pdbx_seq_one_letter_code
_entity_poly.pdbx_strand_id
1 'polypeptide(L)' 'MTACTNKITTKAEYIYPPQAYTAPCVKTAFTGETYGDAVIQLVKVTAERDKCASQVDNLNKWINQAKGGK' A
#
# COMPACT_ATOMS: atom_id res chain seq x y z
N MET A 1 36.49 20.35 -31.84
CA MET A 1 35.74 20.52 -30.59
C MET A 1 35.00 19.22 -30.31
N THR A 2 35.55 18.38 -29.45
CA THR A 2 34.94 17.11 -29.06
C THR A 2 33.87 17.42 -28.03
N ALA A 3 32.61 17.51 -28.46
CA ALA A 3 31.49 17.60 -27.55
C ALA A 3 31.26 16.22 -26.93
N CYS A 4 31.83 15.99 -25.75
CA CYS A 4 31.47 14.84 -24.93
C CYS A 4 30.00 15.00 -24.53
N THR A 5 29.14 14.16 -25.11
CA THR A 5 27.79 13.91 -24.66
C THR A 5 27.86 13.51 -23.19
N ASN A 6 27.69 14.46 -22.28
CA ASN A 6 27.33 14.17 -20.91
C ASN A 6 25.92 13.62 -20.96
N LYS A 7 25.82 12.30 -21.19
CA LYS A 7 24.61 11.53 -20.96
C LYS A 7 24.34 11.66 -19.47
N ILE A 8 23.59 12.70 -19.07
CA ILE A 8 22.97 12.77 -17.77
C ILE A 8 22.03 11.57 -17.72
N THR A 9 22.58 10.44 -17.31
CA THR A 9 21.79 9.30 -16.88
C THR A 9 21.28 9.77 -15.52
N THR A 10 20.17 10.52 -15.53
CA THR A 10 19.36 10.67 -14.32
C THR A 10 18.98 9.25 -13.93
N LYS A 11 19.76 8.63 -13.03
CA LYS A 11 19.33 7.40 -12.40
C LYS A 11 18.06 7.80 -11.66
N ALA A 12 16.91 7.45 -12.23
CA ALA A 12 15.66 7.51 -11.52
C ALA A 12 15.81 6.53 -10.35
N GLU A 13 16.22 7.05 -9.21
CA GLU A 13 16.39 6.27 -8.00
C GLU A 13 14.97 5.91 -7.53
N TYR A 14 14.64 4.63 -7.65
CA TYR A 14 13.31 4.15 -7.27
C TYR A 14 13.21 4.23 -5.75
N ILE A 15 12.44 5.19 -5.24
CA ILE A 15 12.15 5.27 -3.81
C ILE A 15 11.14 4.17 -3.50
N TYR A 16 11.52 3.25 -2.62
CA TYR A 16 10.62 2.18 -2.18
C TYR A 16 9.58 2.72 -1.18
N PRO A 17 8.33 2.26 -1.26
CA PRO A 17 7.32 2.61 -0.27
C PRO A 17 7.66 2.02 1.11
N PRO A 18 7.19 2.64 2.20
CA PRO A 18 7.30 2.06 3.53
C PRO A 18 6.69 0.65 3.56
N GLN A 19 7.46 -0.31 4.07
CA GLN A 19 7.10 -1.74 4.06
C GLN A 19 5.80 -2.05 4.80
N ALA A 20 5.41 -1.22 5.77
CA ALA A 20 4.16 -1.34 6.50
C ALA A 20 2.91 -1.20 5.61
N TYR A 21 3.01 -0.50 4.48
CA TYR A 21 1.89 -0.29 3.55
C TYR A 21 1.82 -1.35 2.44
N THR A 22 2.88 -2.13 2.25
CA THR A 22 2.95 -3.19 1.22
C THR A 22 2.66 -4.58 1.79
N ALA A 23 2.48 -4.71 3.10
CA ALA A 23 2.09 -5.97 3.71
C ALA A 23 0.72 -6.42 3.17
N PRO A 24 0.55 -7.70 2.77
CA PRO A 24 -0.72 -8.20 2.26
C PRO A 24 -1.87 -7.97 3.24
N CYS A 25 -3.01 -7.51 2.73
CA CYS A 25 -4.21 -7.35 3.55
C CYS A 25 -4.70 -8.71 4.02
N VAL A 26 -5.01 -8.81 5.32
CA VAL A 26 -5.55 -10.02 5.92
C VAL A 26 -6.94 -10.30 5.33
N LYS A 27 -7.18 -11.57 4.99
CA LYS A 27 -8.49 -12.09 4.61
C LYS A 27 -8.79 -13.32 5.43
N THR A 28 -9.53 -13.15 6.52
CA THR A 28 -9.99 -14.30 7.29
C THR A 28 -11.06 -15.06 6.51
N ALA A 29 -10.84 -16.37 6.33
CA ALA A 29 -11.85 -17.27 5.80
C ALA A 29 -13.02 -17.42 6.78
N PHE A 30 -14.25 -17.36 6.28
CA PHE A 30 -15.43 -17.65 7.09
C PHE A 30 -15.50 -19.15 7.39
N THR A 31 -15.60 -19.50 8.66
CA THR A 31 -15.67 -20.88 9.17
C THR A 31 -16.89 -21.10 10.07
N GLY A 32 -17.82 -20.14 10.10
CA GLY A 32 -19.01 -20.21 10.93
C GLY A 32 -20.11 -21.07 10.33
N GLU A 33 -20.95 -21.61 11.19
CA GLU A 33 -22.08 -22.48 10.81
C GLU A 33 -23.42 -21.82 11.12
N THR A 34 -23.41 -20.80 12.00
CA THR A 34 -24.63 -20.11 12.44
C THR A 34 -24.69 -18.67 11.94
N TYR A 35 -25.89 -18.09 11.97
CA TYR A 35 -26.07 -16.66 11.69
C TYR A 35 -25.29 -15.78 12.69
N GLY A 36 -25.16 -16.22 13.95
CA GLY A 36 -24.36 -15.53 14.95
C GLY A 36 -22.89 -15.44 14.56
N ASP A 37 -22.33 -16.53 14.03
CA ASP A 37 -20.94 -16.56 13.53
C ASP A 37 -20.75 -15.63 12.34
N ALA A 38 -21.76 -15.52 11.47
CA ALA A 38 -21.71 -14.60 10.33
C ALA A 38 -21.64 -13.14 10.78
N VAL A 39 -22.38 -12.76 11.84
CA VAL A 39 -22.32 -11.41 12.43
C VAL A 39 -20.95 -11.14 13.05
N ILE A 40 -20.39 -12.12 13.79
CA ILE A 40 -19.04 -11.99 14.37
C ILE A 40 -17.98 -11.87 13.25
N GLN A 41 -18.09 -12.69 12.21
CA GLN A 41 -17.21 -12.62 11.05
C GLN A 41 -17.32 -11.27 10.34
N LEU A 42 -18.52 -10.70 10.23
CA LEU A 42 -18.73 -9.40 9.60
C LEU A 42 -17.94 -8.30 10.33
N VAL A 43 -17.97 -8.28 11.67
CA VAL A 43 -17.16 -7.35 12.47
C VAL A 43 -15.67 -7.56 12.20
N LYS A 44 -15.21 -8.81 12.18
CA LYS A 44 -13.80 -9.16 11.92
C LYS A 44 -13.34 -8.70 10.54
N VAL A 45 -14.10 -9.01 9.50
CA VAL A 45 -13.79 -8.62 8.11
C VAL A 45 -13.84 -7.09 7.96
N THR A 46 -14.72 -6.40 8.69
CA THR A 46 -14.76 -4.93 8.68
C THR A 46 -13.46 -4.35 9.24
N ALA A 47 -12.99 -4.84 10.39
CA ALA A 47 -11.72 -4.41 10.96
C ALA A 47 -10.50 -4.72 10.05
N GLU A 48 -10.50 -5.87 9.39
CA GLU A 48 -9.48 -6.23 8.39
C GLU A 48 -9.48 -5.28 7.19
N ARG A 49 -10.67 -4.91 6.71
CA ARG A 49 -10.85 -3.95 5.61
C ARG A 49 -10.42 -2.54 6.00
N ASP A 50 -10.73 -2.08 7.20
CA ASP A 50 -10.33 -0.74 7.68
C ASP A 50 -8.80 -0.63 7.77
N LYS A 51 -8.13 -1.67 8.28
CA LYS A 51 -6.66 -1.73 8.28
C LYS A 51 -6.10 -1.68 6.87
N CYS A 52 -6.65 -2.47 5.94
CA CYS A 52 -6.24 -2.49 4.54
C CYS A 52 -6.43 -1.11 3.86
N ALA A 53 -7.57 -0.46 4.08
CA ALA A 53 -7.85 0.88 3.56
C ALA A 53 -6.81 1.89 4.08
N SER A 54 -6.47 1.85 5.37
CA SER A 54 -5.45 2.74 5.94
C SER A 54 -4.06 2.56 5.31
N GLN A 55 -3.69 1.32 4.92
CA GLN A 55 -2.43 1.05 4.22
C GLN A 55 -2.42 1.69 2.84
N VAL A 56 -3.53 1.56 2.10
CA VAL A 56 -3.69 2.17 0.76
C VAL A 56 -3.68 3.70 0.84
N ASP A 57 -4.39 4.28 1.81
CA ASP A 57 -4.41 5.73 2.01
C ASP A 57 -3.02 6.28 2.32
N ASN A 58 -2.27 5.62 3.20
CA ASN A 58 -0.93 6.05 3.55
C ASN A 58 0.07 5.83 2.40
N LEU A 59 -0.11 4.77 1.59
CA LEU A 59 0.65 4.59 0.37
C LEU A 59 0.39 5.74 -0.62
N ASN A 60 -0.87 6.12 -0.82
CA ASN A 60 -1.25 7.23 -1.69
C ASN A 60 -0.69 8.57 -1.18
N LYS A 61 -0.74 8.82 0.13
CA LYS A 61 -0.10 9.99 0.75
C LYS A 61 1.41 10.01 0.50
N TRP A 62 2.08 8.87 0.68
CA TRP A 62 3.51 8.76 0.40
C TRP A 62 3.82 9.00 -1.08
N ILE A 63 3.03 8.44 -2.01
CA ILE A 63 3.17 8.69 -3.46
C ILE A 63 3.06 10.18 -3.76
N ASN A 64 2.07 10.87 -3.18
CA ASN A 64 1.85 12.29 -3.41
C ASN A 64 2.98 13.15 -2.84
N GLN A 65 3.53 12.79 -1.67
CA GLN A 65 4.71 13.45 -1.10
C GLN A 65 5.97 13.21 -1.96
N ALA A 66 6.19 11.97 -2.41
CA ALA A 66 7.32 11.62 -3.26
C ALA A 66 7.24 12.28 -4.65
N LYS A 67 6.04 12.45 -5.21
CA LYS A 67 5.82 13.14 -6.49
C LYS A 67 5.76 14.67 -6.37
N GLY A 68 5.38 15.19 -5.20
CA GLY A 68 5.28 16.63 -4.90
C GLY A 68 6.61 17.28 -4.49
N GLY A 69 7.69 16.52 -4.37
CA GLY A 69 9.05 17.03 -4.19
C GLY A 69 9.65 17.54 -5.51
N LYS A 70 9.13 18.65 -6.02
CA LYS A 70 9.78 19.52 -7.02
C LYS A 70 9.61 20.97 -6.62
#